data_AF-A0A7W1HLL8-F1
#
_entry.id   AF-A0A7W1HLL8-F1
#
_cell.length_a   1.000
_cell.length_b   1.000
_cell.length_c   1.000
_cell.angle_alpha   90.00
_cell.angle_beta   90.00
_cell.angle_gamma   90.00
#
_symmetry.space_group_name_H-M   'P 1'
#
loop_
_entity.id
_entity.type
_entity.pdbx_description
1 polymer ?
#
loop_
_entity_poly.entity_id
_entity_poly.type
_entity_poly.pdbx_seq_one_letter_code
_entity_poly.pdbx_strand_id
1 'polypeptide(L)'
;MKKDHSTLFLCGMAGLAAANLCAAESKPAPAAEKKPAMNEYHGTKVEDNYQWLENDDEVAVKAWSDAQNKRTRSYLDGLADRAGIERQLTEWYGKASPSYSALAVAGGKLFAMKFQPPKQQP
;
A
#
# COMPACT_ATOMS: atom_id res chain seq x y z
N MET A 1 14.74 -50.97 -48.68
CA MET A 1 15.62 -50.43 -47.61
C MET A 1 16.20 -49.15 -48.19
N LYS A 2 15.93 -47.92 -47.74
CA LYS A 2 15.66 -47.34 -46.41
C LYS A 2 14.40 -46.47 -46.42
N LYS A 3 13.74 -46.31 -45.27
CA LYS A 3 12.65 -45.36 -45.01
C LYS A 3 13.21 -44.31 -44.05
N ASP A 4 13.26 -43.06 -44.48
CA ASP A 4 13.67 -41.97 -43.60
C ASP A 4 12.56 -40.89 -43.61
N HIS A 5 12.05 -40.61 -42.40
CA HIS A 5 10.92 -39.73 -42.10
C HIS A 5 11.35 -38.25 -42.16
N SER A 6 10.46 -37.36 -42.63
CA SER A 6 10.61 -35.92 -42.37
C SER A 6 9.27 -35.23 -42.12
N THR A 7 9.32 -34.32 -41.16
CA THR A 7 8.29 -33.98 -40.18
C THR A 7 7.46 -32.77 -40.63
N LEU A 8 6.13 -32.89 -40.55
CA LEU A 8 5.18 -31.76 -40.63
C LEU A 8 5.32 -30.90 -39.37
N PHE A 9 5.77 -29.65 -39.53
CA PHE A 9 5.73 -28.63 -38.47
C PHE A 9 4.57 -27.67 -38.75
N LEU A 10 3.46 -27.85 -38.03
CA LEU A 10 2.34 -26.92 -37.99
C LEU A 10 2.72 -25.80 -37.00
N CYS A 11 3.08 -24.62 -37.50
CA CYS A 11 3.43 -23.48 -36.65
C CYS A 11 2.15 -22.86 -36.08
N GLY A 12 2.03 -22.94 -34.76
CA GLY A 12 0.85 -22.56 -33.98
C GLY A 12 0.57 -21.06 -33.96
N MET A 13 -0.72 -20.76 -33.80
CA MET A 13 -1.29 -19.45 -33.50
C MET A 13 -0.53 -18.71 -32.40
N ALA A 14 0.00 -17.53 -32.71
CA ALA A 14 0.37 -16.54 -31.71
C ALA A 14 -0.92 -15.89 -31.19
N GLY A 15 -1.41 -16.38 -30.06
CA GLY A 15 -2.50 -15.73 -29.31
C GLY A 15 -2.03 -14.38 -28.78
N LEU A 16 -2.73 -13.33 -29.17
CA LEU A 16 -2.61 -11.99 -28.59
C LEU A 16 -3.01 -12.12 -27.11
N ALA A 17 -2.04 -12.10 -26.19
CA ALA A 17 -2.32 -12.04 -24.77
C ALA A 17 -2.92 -10.67 -24.44
N ALA A 18 -4.24 -10.59 -24.42
CA ALA A 18 -4.93 -9.48 -23.79
C ALA A 18 -4.55 -9.49 -22.31
N ALA A 19 -3.72 -8.52 -21.90
CA ALA A 19 -3.51 -8.23 -20.49
C ALA A 19 -4.88 -7.81 -19.93
N ASN A 20 -5.57 -8.75 -19.28
CA ASN A 20 -6.73 -8.42 -18.48
C ASN A 20 -6.24 -7.51 -17.35
N LEU A 21 -6.44 -6.19 -17.50
CA LEU A 21 -6.47 -5.28 -16.36
C LEU A 21 -7.68 -5.68 -15.52
N CYS A 22 -7.52 -6.69 -14.67
CA CYS A 22 -8.52 -7.07 -13.70
C CYS A 22 -8.49 -6.01 -12.60
N ALA A 23 -9.29 -4.95 -12.77
CA ALA A 23 -9.57 -4.04 -11.67
C ALA A 23 -10.34 -4.83 -10.61
N ALA A 24 -9.79 -4.93 -9.41
CA ALA A 24 -10.50 -5.57 -8.30
C ALA A 24 -11.81 -4.80 -8.03
N GLU A 25 -12.96 -5.47 -7.94
CA GLU A 25 -14.19 -4.78 -7.57
C GLU A 25 -14.14 -4.34 -6.09
N SER A 26 -14.45 -3.07 -5.83
CA SER A 26 -14.49 -2.54 -4.47
C SER A 26 -15.92 -2.59 -3.91
N LYS A 27 -16.09 -3.11 -2.68
CA LYS A 27 -17.35 -2.98 -1.93
C LYS A 27 -17.68 -1.49 -1.69
N PRO A 28 -18.94 -1.11 -1.43
CA PRO A 28 -19.28 0.24 -0.99
C PRO A 28 -18.50 0.65 0.26
N ALA A 29 -18.22 1.95 0.41
CA ALA A 29 -17.59 2.47 1.61
C ALA A 29 -18.50 2.25 2.83
N PRO A 30 -17.95 1.86 4.00
CA PRO A 30 -18.68 1.91 5.26
C PRO A 30 -19.31 3.29 5.46
N ALA A 31 -20.60 3.33 5.78
CA ALA A 31 -21.28 4.57 6.06
C ALA A 31 -20.70 5.21 7.33
N ALA A 32 -20.45 6.52 7.27
CA ALA A 32 -20.19 7.34 8.45
C ALA A 32 -21.50 8.00 8.89
N GLU A 33 -21.89 7.79 10.14
CA GLU A 33 -23.04 8.48 10.72
C GLU A 33 -22.77 9.99 10.76
N LYS A 34 -23.77 10.78 10.36
CA LYS A 34 -23.75 12.23 10.52
C LYS A 34 -24.19 12.57 11.94
N LYS A 35 -23.30 13.19 12.71
CA LYS A 35 -23.56 13.73 14.04
C LYS A 35 -23.26 15.23 14.00
N PRO A 36 -24.27 16.08 13.72
CA PRO A 36 -24.05 17.52 13.59
C PRO A 36 -23.43 18.09 14.87
N ALA A 37 -22.26 18.72 14.73
CA ALA A 37 -21.62 19.54 15.74
C ALA A 37 -21.53 20.98 15.21
N MET A 38 -21.96 21.96 16.00
CA MET A 38 -21.91 23.38 15.61
C MET A 38 -20.74 24.07 16.28
N ASN A 39 -19.84 24.62 15.48
CA ASN A 39 -18.72 25.43 15.93
C ASN A 39 -18.93 26.90 15.52
N GLU A 40 -18.42 27.85 16.30
CA GLU A 40 -18.52 29.28 15.98
C GLU A 40 -17.13 29.90 15.83
N TYR A 41 -16.88 30.51 14.66
CA TYR A 41 -15.63 31.16 14.31
C TYR A 41 -15.92 32.59 13.89
N HIS A 42 -15.42 33.57 14.65
CA HIS A 42 -15.59 35.00 14.36
C HIS A 42 -17.05 35.40 14.09
N GLY A 43 -18.00 34.86 14.87
CA GLY A 43 -19.44 35.09 14.71
C GLY A 43 -20.12 34.27 13.61
N THR A 44 -19.37 33.42 12.87
CA THR A 44 -19.92 32.52 11.85
C THR A 44 -20.11 31.12 12.41
N LYS A 45 -21.32 30.58 12.34
CA LYS A 45 -21.63 29.19 12.72
C LYS A 45 -21.30 28.22 11.58
N VAL A 46 -20.55 27.17 11.88
CA VAL A 46 -20.13 26.12 10.95
C VAL A 46 -20.56 24.77 11.51
N GLU A 47 -21.31 24.00 10.72
CA GLU A 47 -21.70 22.63 11.07
C GLU A 47 -20.65 21.65 10.56
N ASP A 48 -20.16 20.78 11.46
CA ASP A 48 -19.37 19.61 11.12
C ASP A 48 -20.11 18.33 11.55
N ASN A 49 -20.55 17.55 10.57
CA ASN A 49 -21.27 16.30 10.80
C ASN A 49 -20.37 15.14 11.25
N TYR A 50 -19.05 15.30 11.18
CA TYR A 50 -18.09 14.22 11.35
C TYR A 50 -17.02 14.54 12.39
N GLN A 51 -17.19 15.62 13.15
CA GLN A 51 -16.27 16.00 14.23
C GLN A 51 -16.06 14.87 15.26
N TRP A 52 -17.05 13.99 15.43
CA TRP A 52 -16.93 12.81 16.29
C TRP A 52 -15.82 11.84 15.87
N LEU A 53 -15.39 11.86 14.60
CA LEU A 53 -14.26 11.06 14.09
C LEU A 53 -12.88 11.59 14.54
N GLU A 54 -12.81 12.79 15.14
CA GLU A 54 -11.55 13.37 15.63
C GLU A 54 -11.03 12.68 16.89
N ASN A 55 -11.91 12.03 17.66
CA ASN A 55 -11.54 11.31 18.88
C ASN A 55 -11.24 9.84 18.58
N ASP A 56 -9.98 9.53 18.24
CA ASP A 56 -9.51 8.19 17.90
C ASP A 56 -9.59 7.19 19.07
N ASP A 57 -9.74 7.68 20.30
CA ASP A 57 -9.92 6.85 21.48
C ASP A 57 -11.31 6.18 21.55
N GLU A 58 -12.31 6.76 20.91
CA GLU A 58 -13.69 6.27 20.94
C GLU A 58 -13.86 4.93 20.21
N VAL A 59 -14.65 4.04 20.82
CA VAL A 59 -14.95 2.71 20.26
C VAL A 59 -15.61 2.82 18.89
N ALA A 60 -16.49 3.80 18.70
CA ALA A 60 -17.16 4.03 17.42
C ALA A 60 -16.18 4.45 16.31
N VAL A 61 -15.17 5.26 16.63
CA VAL A 61 -14.18 5.75 15.66
C VAL A 61 -13.23 4.62 15.26
N LYS A 62 -12.78 3.82 16.23
CA LYS A 62 -12.01 2.60 15.98
C LYS A 62 -12.77 1.63 15.08
N ALA A 63 -14.04 1.34 15.41
CA ALA A 63 -14.87 0.44 14.62
C ALA A 63 -15.09 0.93 13.17
N TRP A 64 -15.32 2.24 12.98
CA TRP A 64 -15.45 2.82 11.65
C TRP A 64 -14.12 2.75 10.87
N SER A 65 -13.00 3.06 11.52
CA SER A 65 -11.66 2.99 10.93
C SER A 65 -11.30 1.57 10.50
N ASP A 66 -11.59 0.57 11.33
CA ASP A 66 -11.38 -0.85 11.01
C ASP A 66 -12.23 -1.29 9.81
N ALA A 67 -13.47 -0.81 9.70
CA ALA A 67 -14.33 -1.10 8.56
C ALA A 67 -13.76 -0.49 7.26
N GLN A 68 -13.24 0.74 7.32
CA GLN A 68 -12.57 1.38 6.18
C GLN A 68 -11.31 0.62 5.79
N ASN A 69 -10.46 0.28 6.77
CA ASN A 69 -9.25 -0.51 6.55
C ASN A 69 -9.57 -1.86 5.92
N LYS A 70 -10.58 -2.57 6.42
CA LYS A 70 -11.00 -3.86 5.87
C LYS A 70 -11.45 -3.75 4.41
N ARG A 71 -12.23 -2.72 4.06
CA ARG A 71 -12.62 -2.47 2.66
C ARG A 71 -11.38 -2.22 1.78
N THR A 72 -10.49 -1.35 2.23
CA THR A 72 -9.28 -0.99 1.49
C THR A 72 -8.37 -2.18 1.30
N ARG A 73 -8.15 -2.98 2.34
CA ARG A 73 -7.39 -4.24 2.26
C ARG A 73 -8.04 -5.23 1.32
N SER A 74 -9.35 -5.43 1.38
CA SER A 74 -10.07 -6.30 0.45
C SER A 74 -9.84 -5.92 -1.02
N TYR A 75 -9.76 -4.62 -1.32
CA TYR A 75 -9.47 -4.15 -2.67
C TYR A 75 -8.00 -4.35 -3.05
N LEU A 76 -7.08 -3.83 -2.24
CA LEU A 76 -5.64 -3.87 -2.53
C LEU A 76 -5.09 -5.30 -2.57
N ASP A 77 -5.55 -6.16 -1.67
CA ASP A 77 -5.12 -7.56 -1.58
C ASP A 77 -5.71 -8.41 -2.71
N GLY A 78 -6.78 -7.94 -3.36
CA GLY A 78 -7.35 -8.54 -4.56
C GLY A 78 -6.63 -8.20 -5.86
N LEU A 79 -5.66 -7.27 -5.85
CA LEU A 79 -4.91 -6.90 -7.04
C LEU A 79 -3.87 -7.98 -7.38
N ALA A 80 -3.96 -8.52 -8.60
CA ALA A 80 -3.10 -9.62 -9.06
C ALA A 80 -1.59 -9.31 -8.93
N ASP A 81 -1.20 -8.07 -9.18
CA ASP A 81 0.21 -7.66 -9.19
C ASP A 81 0.77 -7.33 -7.79
N ARG A 82 -0.08 -7.18 -6.75
CA ARG A 82 0.34 -6.74 -5.40
C ARG A 82 1.48 -7.60 -4.85
N ALA A 83 1.33 -8.93 -4.89
CA ALA A 83 2.30 -9.85 -4.33
C ALA A 83 3.65 -9.79 -5.07
N GLY A 84 3.64 -9.58 -6.39
CA GLY A 84 4.84 -9.43 -7.19
C GLY A 84 5.61 -8.16 -6.83
N ILE A 85 4.89 -7.04 -6.69
CA ILE A 85 5.44 -5.74 -6.30
C ILE A 85 6.02 -5.80 -4.87
N GLU A 86 5.26 -6.35 -3.91
CA GLU A 86 5.70 -6.48 -2.52
C GLU A 86 7.01 -7.26 -2.40
N ARG A 87 7.14 -8.37 -3.13
CA ARG A 87 8.36 -9.18 -3.16
C ARG A 87 9.54 -8.41 -3.74
N GLN A 88 9.38 -7.75 -4.89
CA GLN A 88 10.45 -6.98 -5.52
C GLN A 88 10.93 -5.84 -4.63
N LEU A 89 9.99 -5.10 -4.02
CA LEU A 89 10.33 -4.01 -3.12
C LEU A 89 11.06 -4.51 -1.88
N THR A 90 10.59 -5.63 -1.29
CA THR A 90 11.23 -6.25 -0.13
C THR A 90 12.66 -6.71 -0.45
N GLU A 91 12.88 -7.28 -1.64
CA GLU A 91 14.20 -7.70 -2.09
C GLU A 91 15.16 -6.50 -2.24
N TRP A 92 14.72 -5.43 -2.90
CA TRP A 92 15.56 -4.24 -3.08
C TRP A 92 15.86 -3.55 -1.76
N TYR A 93 14.86 -3.42 -0.90
CA TYR A 93 15.01 -2.77 0.39
C TYR A 93 15.89 -3.59 1.34
N GLY A 94 15.77 -4.91 1.35
CA GLY A 94 16.61 -5.80 2.16
C GLY A 94 18.08 -5.85 1.72
N LYS A 95 18.38 -5.54 0.45
CA LYS A 95 19.73 -5.51 -0.11
C LYS A 95 20.42 -4.14 0.02
N ALA A 96 19.73 -3.11 0.49
CA ALA A 96 20.29 -1.77 0.59
C ALA A 96 21.49 -1.74 1.55
N SER A 97 22.61 -1.18 1.08
CA SER A 97 23.77 -0.92 1.94
C SER A 97 23.43 0.17 2.98
N PRO A 98 24.04 0.15 4.17
CA PRO A 98 23.84 1.22 5.14
C PRO A 98 24.19 2.58 4.54
N SER A 99 23.35 3.58 4.79
CA SER A 99 23.66 4.97 4.52
C SER A 99 23.97 5.71 5.81
N TYR A 100 24.86 6.70 5.71
CA TYR A 100 25.31 7.53 6.83
C TYR A 100 24.97 8.98 6.51
N SER A 101 24.43 9.70 7.49
CA SER A 101 24.04 11.10 7.37
C SER A 101 24.32 11.85 8.67
N ALA A 102 24.07 13.17 8.68
CA ALA A 102 24.23 14.03 9.85
C ALA A 102 25.60 13.85 10.56
N LEU A 103 26.68 13.96 9.79
CA LEU A 103 28.04 13.85 10.31
C LEU A 103 28.32 15.00 11.28
N ALA A 104 28.77 14.67 12.49
CA ALA A 104 29.10 15.66 13.52
C ALA A 104 30.36 15.23 14.28
N VAL A 105 31.28 16.18 14.51
CA VAL A 105 32.44 15.93 15.37
C VAL A 105 32.18 16.51 16.75
N ALA A 106 32.32 15.69 17.79
CA ALA A 106 32.22 16.13 19.19
C ALA A 106 33.27 15.41 20.04
N GLY A 107 34.04 16.17 20.84
CA GLY A 107 35.07 15.60 21.71
C GLY A 107 36.13 14.76 20.97
N GLY A 108 36.48 15.12 19.73
CA GLY A 108 37.43 14.38 18.91
C GLY A 108 36.90 13.10 18.28
N LYS A 109 35.59 12.82 18.37
CA LYS A 109 34.93 11.67 17.75
C LYS A 109 33.97 12.11 16.65
N LEU A 110 33.89 11.32 15.58
CA LEU A 110 32.88 11.48 14.52
C LEU A 110 31.64 10.66 14.86
N PHE A 111 30.50 11.33 14.91
CA PHE A 111 29.17 10.76 15.04
C PHE A 111 28.44 10.86 13.70
N ALA A 112 27.58 9.88 13.42
CA ALA A 112 26.76 9.83 12.22
C ALA A 112 25.44 9.15 12.53
N MET A 113 24.36 9.62 11.90
CA MET A 113 23.12 8.86 11.83
C MET A 113 23.31 7.73 10.83
N LYS A 114 23.02 6.51 11.26
CA LYS A 114 23.12 5.32 10.41
C LYS A 114 21.72 4.82 10.08
N PHE A 115 21.39 4.82 8.80
CA PHE A 115 20.22 4.14 8.28
C PHE A 115 20.65 2.80 7.68
N GLN A 116 20.04 1.70 8.14
CA GLN A 116 20.36 0.36 7.66
C GLN A 116 19.07 -0.47 7.61
N PRO A 117 18.39 -0.52 6.45
CA PRO A 117 17.45 -1.61 6.18
C PRO A 117 18.23 -2.94 6.31
N PRO A 118 17.75 -4.00 6.98
CA PRO A 118 16.42 -4.32 7.50
C PRO A 118 16.21 -4.03 9.00
N LYS A 119 17.09 -3.24 9.65
CA LYS A 119 16.89 -2.91 11.06
C LYS A 119 15.77 -1.88 11.17
N GLN A 120 14.74 -2.23 11.94
CA GLN A 120 13.65 -1.32 12.25
C GLN A 120 14.25 -0.07 12.92
N GLN A 121 13.91 1.11 12.41
CA GLN A 121 14.16 2.35 13.15
C GLN A 121 13.34 2.25 14.44
N PRO A 122 13.90 2.62 15.61
CA PRO A 122 13.15 2.66 16.85
C PRO A 122 11.95 3.61 16.75
#